data_AF-A0A7H0F262-F1
#
_entry.id   AF-A0A7H0F262-F1
#
_cell.length_a   1.000
_cell.length_b   1.000
_cell.length_c   1.000
_cell.angle_alpha   90.00
_cell.angle_beta   90.00
_cell.angle_gamma   90.00
#
_symmetry.space_group_name_H-M   'P 1'
#
loop_
_entity.id
_entity.type
_entity.pdbx_description
1 polymer ?
#
loop_
_entity_poly.entity_id
_entity_poly.type
_entity_poly.pdbx_seq_one_letter_code
_entity_poly.pdbx_strand_id
1 'polypeptide(L)'
;MRYSLRNRVRGIFYGMLLGETLTTQESVSLGEIAVLGSQSLIKWGRLEIEEWWENYRNTTSTAGIMVIAALPLAIFYHEDPDKFKENLQQFLKLGNADPEERDNALAWGYVLIKCLTERLHTVTLIPETIDFLGKTTSSLPESLLKLNNLLKQQAGMARMGAEFNLKENISHNMALSLYCFLSSVEDFKLSLLRSNKQAQIFNCYCSVLTGVMSGAYNSVEGIPVNWKILLSLKLGMGNLSQIEELTDNLVRLWSGAYNVNIKLAPHSIFAAPHLIRPR
;
A
#
# COMPACT_ATOMS: atom_id res chain seq x y z
N MET A 1 11.13 10.80 -13.71
CA MET A 1 9.85 10.13 -13.43
C MET A 1 9.53 9.16 -14.56
N ARG A 2 9.62 7.85 -14.31
CA ARG A 2 9.35 6.79 -15.29
C ARG A 2 7.88 6.71 -15.66
N TYR A 3 7.00 7.01 -14.70
CA TYR A 3 5.54 7.06 -14.88
C TYR A 3 4.95 8.21 -14.06
N SER A 4 3.79 8.74 -14.47
CA SER A 4 3.08 9.76 -13.70
C SER A 4 2.57 9.19 -12.37
N LEU A 5 2.48 10.03 -11.33
CA LEU A 5 1.92 9.63 -10.04
C LEU A 5 0.50 9.05 -10.21
N ARG A 6 -0.31 9.66 -11.07
CA ARG A 6 -1.65 9.17 -11.44
C ARG A 6 -1.62 7.72 -11.92
N ASN A 7 -0.72 7.38 -12.85
CA ASN A 7 -0.62 6.02 -13.38
C ASN A 7 -0.11 5.03 -12.32
N ARG A 8 0.75 5.47 -11.39
CA ARG A 8 1.21 4.65 -10.27
C ARG A 8 0.09 4.37 -9.27
N VAL A 9 -0.68 5.40 -8.89
CA VAL A 9 -1.84 5.27 -8.00
C VAL A 9 -2.90 4.35 -8.62
N ARG A 10 -3.22 4.51 -9.91
CA ARG A 10 -4.09 3.56 -10.63
C ARG A 10 -3.52 2.14 -10.62
N GLY A 11 -2.22 2.01 -10.85
CA GLY A 11 -1.50 0.73 -10.78
C GLY A 11 -1.64 0.04 -9.43
N ILE A 12 -1.61 0.78 -8.32
CA ILE A 12 -1.83 0.24 -6.96
C ILE A 12 -3.20 -0.44 -6.85
N PHE A 13 -4.28 0.26 -7.20
CA PHE A 13 -5.64 -0.28 -7.07
C PHE A 13 -5.87 -1.44 -8.03
N TYR A 14 -5.41 -1.31 -9.29
CA TYR A 14 -5.54 -2.40 -10.26
C TYR A 14 -4.75 -3.63 -9.83
N GLY A 15 -3.55 -3.43 -9.30
CA GLY A 15 -2.70 -4.50 -8.76
C GLY A 15 -3.34 -5.20 -7.57
N MET A 16 -3.95 -4.44 -6.65
CA MET A 16 -4.72 -4.96 -5.53
C MET A 16 -5.87 -5.86 -6.01
N LEU A 17 -6.73 -5.33 -6.88
CA LEU A 17 -7.88 -6.04 -7.44
C LEU A 17 -7.49 -7.29 -8.23
N LEU A 18 -6.40 -7.23 -9.00
CA LEU A 18 -5.86 -8.41 -9.70
C LEU A 18 -5.34 -9.44 -8.71
N GLY A 19 -4.68 -8.98 -7.65
CA GLY A 19 -4.19 -9.82 -6.56
C GLY A 19 -5.32 -10.62 -5.91
N GLU A 20 -6.49 -10.02 -5.73
CA GLU A 20 -7.71 -10.70 -5.26
C GLU A 20 -8.33 -11.58 -6.35
N THR A 21 -8.57 -11.01 -7.53
CA THR A 21 -9.31 -11.64 -8.62
C THR A 21 -8.67 -12.93 -9.11
N LEU A 22 -7.34 -12.99 -9.15
CA LEU A 22 -6.60 -14.14 -9.62
C LEU A 22 -6.51 -15.24 -8.54
N THR A 23 -6.80 -14.96 -7.28
CA THR A 23 -6.80 -15.98 -6.22
C THR A 23 -8.10 -16.76 -6.23
N THR A 24 -8.03 -18.07 -5.99
CA THR A 24 -9.21 -18.95 -5.89
C THR A 24 -9.78 -19.04 -4.48
N GLN A 25 -9.13 -18.42 -3.50
CA GLN A 25 -9.65 -18.33 -2.14
C GLN A 25 -10.80 -17.33 -2.07
N GLU A 26 -11.69 -17.50 -1.08
CA GLU A 26 -12.79 -16.56 -0.84
C GLU A 26 -12.26 -15.13 -0.76
N SER A 27 -12.89 -14.24 -1.51
CA SER A 27 -12.48 -12.85 -1.59
C SER A 27 -12.74 -12.17 -0.26
N VAL A 28 -11.68 -11.99 0.52
CA VAL A 28 -11.66 -10.92 1.51
C VAL A 28 -11.69 -9.64 0.68
N SER A 29 -12.74 -8.82 0.82
CA SER A 29 -12.90 -7.55 0.08
C SER A 29 -11.88 -6.48 0.50
N LEU A 30 -10.58 -6.79 0.39
CA LEU A 30 -9.48 -5.89 0.76
C LEU A 30 -9.45 -4.64 -0.13
N GLY A 31 -9.86 -4.77 -1.39
CA GLY A 31 -10.09 -3.66 -2.29
C GLY A 31 -11.07 -2.63 -1.71
N GLU A 32 -12.16 -3.09 -1.09
CA GLU A 32 -13.18 -2.21 -0.48
C GLU A 32 -12.61 -1.46 0.73
N ILE A 33 -11.76 -2.11 1.54
CA ILE A 33 -11.08 -1.49 2.69
C ILE A 33 -10.21 -0.30 2.25
N ALA A 34 -9.44 -0.47 1.17
CA ALA A 34 -8.62 0.60 0.60
C ALA A 34 -9.46 1.72 -0.03
N VAL A 35 -10.59 1.37 -0.66
CA VAL A 35 -11.54 2.34 -1.22
C VAL A 35 -12.18 3.20 -0.11
N LEU A 36 -12.65 2.59 0.98
CA LEU A 36 -13.25 3.31 2.11
C LEU A 36 -12.29 4.33 2.73
N GLY A 37 -11.03 3.91 2.98
CA GLY A 37 -10.01 4.83 3.49
C GLY A 37 -9.76 5.98 2.52
N SER A 38 -9.64 5.68 1.23
CA SER A 38 -9.43 6.70 0.19
C SER A 38 -10.58 7.70 0.11
N GLN A 39 -11.83 7.23 0.20
CA GLN A 39 -13.01 8.09 0.22
C GLN A 39 -13.03 9.01 1.43
N SER A 40 -12.65 8.50 2.61
CA SER A 40 -12.54 9.31 3.82
C SER A 40 -11.50 10.43 3.68
N LEU A 41 -10.31 10.14 3.12
CA LEU A 41 -9.32 11.18 2.82
C LEU A 41 -9.84 12.22 1.85
N ILE A 42 -10.50 11.80 0.77
CA ILE A 42 -11.08 12.70 -0.23
C ILE A 42 -12.12 13.62 0.41
N LYS A 43 -12.99 13.06 1.25
CA LYS A 43 -14.07 13.79 1.91
C LYS A 43 -13.54 14.89 2.83
N TRP A 44 -12.50 14.61 3.61
CA TRP A 44 -12.00 15.52 4.64
C TRP A 44 -10.78 16.33 4.23
N GLY A 45 -10.08 15.92 3.17
CA GLY A 45 -8.79 16.48 2.77
C GLY A 45 -7.64 16.18 3.74
N ARG A 46 -7.87 15.34 4.75
CA ARG A 46 -6.92 14.94 5.79
C ARG A 46 -7.40 13.64 6.45
N LEU A 47 -6.56 13.09 7.32
CA LEU A 47 -6.98 11.98 8.20
C LEU A 47 -7.89 12.53 9.30
N GLU A 48 -9.15 12.08 9.32
CA GLU A 48 -10.06 12.20 10.47
C GLU A 48 -10.07 10.85 11.20
N ILE A 49 -9.39 10.79 12.33
CA ILE A 49 -8.99 9.53 12.99
C ILE A 49 -10.22 8.72 13.42
N GLU A 50 -11.25 9.39 13.94
CA GLU A 50 -12.47 8.75 14.44
C GLU A 50 -13.27 8.10 13.29
N GLU A 51 -13.48 8.82 12.19
CA GLU A 51 -14.15 8.26 11.01
C GLU A 51 -13.31 7.15 10.38
N TRP A 52 -11.99 7.33 10.35
CA TRP A 52 -11.06 6.31 9.87
C TRP A 52 -11.20 5.01 10.66
N TRP A 53 -11.22 5.09 11.99
CA TRP A 53 -11.37 3.91 12.85
C TRP A 53 -12.73 3.24 12.69
N GLU A 54 -13.81 4.01 12.61
CA GLU A 54 -15.16 3.45 12.42
C GLU A 54 -15.31 2.66 11.11
N ASN A 55 -14.55 3.00 10.05
CA ASN A 55 -14.51 2.22 8.82
C ASN A 55 -13.98 0.79 9.01
N TYR A 56 -13.18 0.54 10.05
CA TYR A 56 -12.47 -0.74 10.27
C TYR A 56 -12.86 -1.45 11.56
N ARG A 57 -13.57 -0.79 12.48
CA ARG A 57 -13.94 -1.32 13.79
C ARG A 57 -14.73 -2.62 13.75
N ASN A 58 -15.58 -2.80 12.74
CA ASN A 58 -16.41 -3.99 12.57
C ASN A 58 -15.70 -5.12 11.82
N THR A 59 -14.51 -4.86 11.28
CA THR A 59 -13.68 -5.89 10.65
C THR A 59 -12.87 -6.59 11.74
N THR A 60 -12.78 -7.92 11.71
CA THR A 60 -11.90 -8.65 12.64
C THR A 60 -10.46 -8.15 12.44
N SER A 61 -9.92 -7.42 13.41
CA SER A 61 -8.58 -6.83 13.29
C SER A 61 -7.56 -7.91 13.01
N THR A 62 -6.89 -7.79 11.87
CA THR A 62 -5.69 -8.56 11.56
C THR A 62 -4.63 -7.60 11.06
N ALA A 63 -3.36 -7.95 11.26
CA ALA A 63 -2.23 -7.19 10.71
C ALA A 63 -2.37 -6.95 9.19
N GLY A 64 -3.01 -7.86 8.45
CA GLY A 64 -3.30 -7.71 7.03
C GLY A 64 -4.24 -6.54 6.73
N ILE A 65 -5.35 -6.44 7.48
CA ILE A 65 -6.31 -5.33 7.33
C ILE A 65 -5.64 -4.00 7.70
N MET A 66 -4.84 -3.96 8.77
CA MET A 66 -4.12 -2.76 9.17
C MET A 66 -3.14 -2.28 8.09
N VAL A 67 -2.47 -3.21 7.40
CA VAL A 67 -1.63 -2.85 6.25
C VAL A 67 -2.46 -2.27 5.11
N ILE A 68 -3.59 -2.89 4.74
CA ILE A 68 -4.44 -2.38 3.66
C ILE A 68 -5.03 -1.01 4.02
N ALA A 69 -5.47 -0.80 5.26
CA ALA A 69 -5.96 0.48 5.76
C ALA A 69 -4.86 1.57 5.80
N ALA A 70 -3.58 1.19 5.90
CA ALA A 70 -2.47 2.13 5.84
C ALA A 70 -2.12 2.57 4.41
N LEU A 71 -2.48 1.81 3.37
CA LEU A 71 -2.08 2.13 1.99
C LEU A 71 -2.63 3.48 1.49
N PRO A 72 -3.91 3.85 1.72
CA PRO A 72 -4.40 5.19 1.36
C PRO A 72 -3.63 6.33 2.05
N LEU A 73 -3.24 6.15 3.31
CA LEU A 73 -2.41 7.12 4.03
C LEU A 73 -1.03 7.24 3.41
N ALA A 74 -0.41 6.11 3.06
CA ALA A 74 0.88 6.10 2.37
C ALA A 74 0.80 6.77 1.00
N ILE A 75 -0.30 6.59 0.25
CA ILE A 75 -0.54 7.30 -1.02
C ILE A 75 -0.64 8.81 -0.79
N PHE A 76 -1.40 9.23 0.22
CA PHE A 76 -1.68 10.65 0.45
C PHE A 76 -0.49 11.41 1.03
N TYR A 77 0.31 10.78 1.90
CA TYR A 77 1.47 11.37 2.55
C TYR A 77 2.81 10.89 1.99
N HIS A 78 2.86 10.40 0.74
CA HIS A 78 4.07 9.80 0.18
C HIS A 78 5.29 10.73 0.08
N GLU A 79 5.09 12.05 0.07
CA GLU A 79 6.20 13.02 0.09
C GLU A 79 6.66 13.41 1.50
N ASP A 80 5.91 13.01 2.54
CA ASP A 80 6.18 13.31 3.94
C ASP A 80 6.07 12.02 4.78
N PRO A 81 7.12 11.16 4.75
CA PRO A 81 7.12 9.88 5.47
C PRO A 81 6.97 10.03 7.00
N ASP A 82 7.39 11.17 7.55
CA ASP A 82 7.26 11.46 8.98
C ASP A 82 5.79 11.74 9.33
N LYS A 83 5.09 12.53 8.51
CA LYS A 83 3.64 12.75 8.68
C LYS A 83 2.83 11.49 8.40
N PHE A 84 3.24 10.65 7.44
CA PHE A 84 2.67 9.31 7.27
C PHE A 84 2.80 8.49 8.57
N LYS A 85 4.02 8.42 9.13
CA LYS A 85 4.31 7.67 10.35
C LYS A 85 3.50 8.18 11.54
N GLU A 86 3.45 9.49 11.74
CA GLU A 86 2.69 10.13 12.81
C GLU A 86 1.20 9.78 12.72
N ASN A 87 0.58 10.02 11.56
CA ASN A 87 -0.84 9.78 11.33
C ASN A 87 -1.21 8.30 11.49
N LEU A 88 -0.40 7.40 10.93
CA LEU A 88 -0.63 5.97 11.06
C LEU A 88 -0.51 5.52 12.53
N GLN A 89 0.47 6.03 13.27
CA GLN A 89 0.61 5.72 14.70
C GLN A 89 -0.57 6.22 15.54
N GLN A 90 -1.15 7.38 15.20
CA GLN A 90 -2.34 7.87 15.90
C GLN A 90 -3.56 6.95 15.66
N PHE A 91 -3.79 6.55 14.40
CA PHE A 91 -4.82 5.57 14.05
C PHE A 91 -4.65 4.23 14.78
N LEU A 92 -3.45 3.65 14.72
CA LEU A 92 -3.17 2.35 15.32
C LEU A 92 -3.26 2.36 16.85
N LYS A 93 -2.92 3.49 17.49
CA LYS A 93 -3.10 3.68 18.94
C LYS A 93 -4.59 3.66 19.32
N LEU A 94 -5.46 4.32 18.54
CA LEU A 94 -6.89 4.30 18.81
C LEU A 94 -7.47 2.89 18.73
N GLY A 95 -6.96 2.09 17.80
CA GLY A 95 -7.36 0.70 17.61
C GLY A 95 -6.77 -0.32 18.57
N ASN A 96 -5.88 0.09 19.50
CA ASN A 96 -5.09 -0.80 20.34
C ASN A 96 -4.30 -1.86 19.54
N ALA A 97 -3.80 -1.49 18.36
CA ALA A 97 -3.06 -2.41 17.51
C ALA A 97 -1.81 -2.92 18.22
N ASP A 98 -1.53 -4.21 18.08
CA ASP A 98 -0.34 -4.80 18.69
C ASP A 98 0.95 -4.36 17.94
N PRO A 99 2.15 -4.60 18.52
CA PRO A 99 3.40 -4.20 17.87
C PRO A 99 3.61 -4.83 16.48
N GLU A 100 3.10 -6.03 16.23
CA GLU A 100 3.24 -6.74 14.95
C GLU A 100 2.34 -6.12 13.88
N GLU A 101 1.08 -5.83 14.20
CA GLU A 101 0.14 -5.09 13.34
C GLU A 101 0.70 -3.72 12.97
N ARG A 102 1.20 -2.98 13.97
CA ARG A 102 1.76 -1.64 13.77
C ARG A 102 2.97 -1.64 12.86
N ASP A 103 3.92 -2.52 13.12
CA ASP A 103 5.17 -2.53 12.37
C ASP A 103 4.96 -3.03 10.94
N ASN A 104 4.04 -3.97 10.73
CA ASN A 104 3.67 -4.39 9.39
C ASN A 104 3.04 -3.22 8.60
N ALA A 105 2.09 -2.50 9.19
CA ALA A 105 1.47 -1.32 8.56
C ALA A 105 2.51 -0.24 8.19
N LEU A 106 3.44 0.05 9.10
CA LEU A 106 4.52 1.01 8.86
C LEU A 106 5.49 0.54 7.77
N ALA A 107 5.94 -0.70 7.83
CA ALA A 107 6.90 -1.25 6.87
C ALA A 107 6.34 -1.22 5.45
N TRP A 108 5.10 -1.68 5.27
CA TRP A 108 4.48 -1.71 3.96
C TRP A 108 4.13 -0.34 3.41
N GLY A 109 3.61 0.55 4.26
CA GLY A 109 3.40 1.93 3.85
C GLY A 109 4.71 2.58 3.42
N TYR A 110 5.81 2.35 4.14
CA TYR A 110 7.13 2.86 3.75
C TYR A 110 7.63 2.31 2.41
N VAL A 111 7.50 0.99 2.18
CA VAL A 111 7.84 0.37 0.88
C VAL A 111 7.00 0.99 -0.24
N LEU A 112 5.70 1.19 -0.01
CA LEU A 112 4.82 1.83 -0.99
C LEU A 112 5.27 3.27 -1.29
N ILE A 113 5.63 4.03 -0.27
CA ILE A 113 6.18 5.39 -0.40
C ILE A 113 7.44 5.39 -1.26
N LYS A 114 8.35 4.42 -1.07
CA LYS A 114 9.56 4.28 -1.91
C LYS A 114 9.22 3.98 -3.37
N CYS A 115 8.20 3.17 -3.63
CA CYS A 115 7.69 2.94 -4.99
C CYS A 115 7.11 4.22 -5.61
N LEU A 116 6.28 4.96 -4.87
CA LEU A 116 5.60 6.18 -5.34
C LEU A 116 6.57 7.33 -5.62
N THR A 117 7.61 7.47 -4.79
CA THR A 117 8.63 8.53 -4.91
C THR A 117 9.75 8.18 -5.90
N GLU A 118 9.71 7.00 -6.52
CA GLU A 118 10.79 6.46 -7.39
C GLU A 118 12.16 6.36 -6.69
N ARG A 119 12.17 6.22 -5.36
CA ARG A 119 13.38 6.11 -4.53
C ARG A 119 13.64 4.69 -4.04
N LEU A 120 13.02 3.70 -4.69
CA LEU A 120 13.21 2.30 -4.36
C LEU A 120 14.57 1.81 -4.86
N HIS A 121 15.40 1.37 -3.92
CA HIS A 121 16.66 0.68 -4.19
C HIS A 121 16.60 -0.73 -3.60
N THR A 122 16.58 -1.76 -4.43
CA THR A 122 16.33 -3.15 -4.01
C THR A 122 17.30 -3.66 -2.94
N VAL A 123 18.56 -3.18 -2.96
CA VAL A 123 19.61 -3.58 -2.02
C VAL A 123 19.45 -2.92 -0.65
N THR A 124 19.01 -1.66 -0.59
CA THR A 124 18.92 -0.88 0.65
C THR A 124 17.52 -0.78 1.21
N LEU A 125 16.48 -1.12 0.44
CA LEU A 125 15.08 -1.00 0.83
C LEU A 125 14.77 -1.68 2.16
N ILE A 126 15.21 -2.92 2.34
CA ILE A 126 14.94 -3.66 3.59
C ILE A 126 15.67 -3.01 4.79
N PRO A 127 16.98 -2.75 4.74
CA PRO A 127 17.68 -1.98 5.78
C PRO A 127 17.01 -0.64 6.11
N GLU A 128 16.63 0.14 5.10
CA GLU A 128 15.93 1.43 5.27
C GLU A 128 14.56 1.26 5.91
N THR A 129 13.83 0.19 5.55
CA THR A 129 12.52 -0.11 6.16
C THR A 129 12.68 -0.47 7.64
N ILE A 130 13.70 -1.25 7.99
CA ILE A 130 14.00 -1.60 9.40
C ILE A 130 14.36 -0.33 10.19
N ASP A 131 15.20 0.53 9.63
CA ASP A 131 15.55 1.81 10.25
C ASP A 131 14.32 2.71 10.44
N PHE A 132 13.44 2.78 9.43
CA PHE A 132 12.20 3.53 9.49
C PHE A 132 11.25 3.03 10.60
N LEU A 133 11.20 1.73 10.88
CA LEU A 133 10.44 1.19 12.02
C LEU A 133 11.00 1.70 13.36
N GLY A 134 12.33 1.81 13.47
CA GLY A 134 13.01 2.15 14.70
C GLY A 134 12.98 1.02 15.72
N LYS A 135 13.07 1.35 17.02
CA LYS A 135 13.06 0.35 18.10
C LYS A 135 11.67 -0.25 18.27
N THR A 136 11.59 -1.58 18.24
CA THR A 136 10.33 -2.31 18.41
C THR A 136 10.56 -3.67 19.10
N THR A 137 9.48 -4.23 19.64
CA THR A 137 9.41 -5.56 20.24
C THR A 137 8.85 -6.63 19.29
N SER A 138 8.41 -6.26 18.08
CA SER A 138 7.92 -7.22 17.10
C SER A 138 9.06 -8.02 16.47
N SER A 139 8.74 -9.20 15.92
CA SER A 139 9.67 -10.05 15.18
C SER A 139 9.84 -9.63 13.70
N LEU A 140 9.19 -8.54 13.27
CA LEU A 140 9.22 -8.11 11.88
C LEU A 140 10.63 -7.70 11.40
N PRO A 141 11.44 -6.94 12.16
CA PRO A 141 12.80 -6.62 11.74
C PRO A 141 13.67 -7.86 11.49
N GLU A 142 13.54 -8.89 12.33
CA GLU A 142 14.26 -10.17 12.17
C GLU A 142 13.81 -10.90 10.91
N SER A 143 12.49 -10.94 10.67
CA SER A 143 11.89 -11.52 9.46
C SER A 143 12.37 -10.81 8.19
N LEU A 144 12.43 -9.47 8.23
CA LEU A 144 12.94 -8.64 7.12
C LEU A 144 14.44 -8.87 6.90
N LEU A 145 15.25 -8.94 7.95
CA LEU A 145 16.68 -9.27 7.82
C LEU A 145 16.90 -10.65 7.19
N LYS A 146 16.11 -11.64 7.61
CA LYS A 146 16.14 -12.97 7.03
C LYS A 146 15.80 -12.96 5.54
N LEU A 147 14.73 -12.25 5.17
CA LEU A 147 14.35 -12.02 3.78
C LEU A 147 15.47 -11.35 2.98
N ASN A 148 16.11 -10.32 3.53
CA ASN A 148 17.21 -9.61 2.88
C ASN A 148 18.37 -10.55 2.54
N ASN A 149 18.72 -11.45 3.45
CA ASN A 149 19.77 -12.45 3.21
C ASN A 149 19.39 -13.43 2.10
N LEU A 150 18.13 -13.87 2.04
CA LEU A 150 17.64 -14.77 1.00
C LEU A 150 17.61 -14.09 -0.38
N LEU A 151 17.23 -12.82 -0.45
CA LEU A 151 17.31 -12.01 -1.67
C LEU A 151 18.76 -11.84 -2.16
N LYS A 152 19.70 -11.54 -1.25
CA LYS A 152 21.14 -11.44 -1.58
C LYS A 152 21.70 -12.76 -2.12
N GLN A 153 21.22 -13.89 -1.61
CA GLN A 153 21.60 -15.22 -2.05
C GLN A 153 20.87 -15.68 -3.32
N GLN A 154 19.95 -14.87 -3.86
CA GLN A 154 19.07 -15.24 -4.97
C GLN A 154 18.35 -16.58 -4.73
N ALA A 155 17.97 -16.82 -3.47
CA ALA A 155 17.39 -18.08 -3.03
C ALA A 155 16.01 -18.29 -3.68
N GLY A 156 15.77 -19.42 -4.35
CA GLY A 156 14.47 -19.71 -4.97
C GLY A 156 13.31 -19.87 -3.95
N MET A 157 12.08 -19.86 -4.47
CA MET A 157 10.84 -19.96 -3.66
C MET A 157 10.78 -21.18 -2.73
N ALA A 158 11.33 -22.33 -3.15
CA ALA A 158 11.36 -23.53 -2.31
C ALA A 158 12.19 -23.31 -1.02
N ARG A 159 13.33 -22.62 -1.13
CA ARG A 159 14.18 -22.31 0.01
C ARG A 159 13.55 -21.22 0.89
N MET A 160 12.89 -20.23 0.29
CA MET A 160 12.07 -19.26 1.02
C MET A 160 11.00 -19.94 1.87
N GLY A 161 10.23 -20.88 1.31
CA GLY A 161 9.19 -21.61 2.03
C GLY A 161 9.72 -22.48 3.19
N ALA A 162 10.90 -23.09 3.02
CA ALA A 162 11.53 -23.88 4.09
C ALA A 162 12.03 -23.00 5.25
N GLU A 163 12.53 -21.80 4.93
CA GLU A 163 13.09 -20.85 5.91
C GLU A 163 12.00 -20.11 6.70
N PHE A 164 10.88 -19.78 6.07
CA PHE A 164 9.73 -19.08 6.67
C PHE A 164 8.67 -20.08 7.16
N ASN A 165 9.11 -21.09 7.93
CA ASN A 165 8.34 -22.20 8.49
C ASN A 165 6.81 -21.95 8.54
N LEU A 166 6.06 -22.76 7.77
CA LEU A 166 4.71 -22.56 7.21
C LEU A 166 3.54 -22.39 8.21
N LYS A 167 3.76 -21.91 9.44
CA LYS A 167 2.65 -21.48 10.31
C LYS A 167 2.10 -20.16 9.78
N GLU A 168 0.78 -20.09 9.65
CA GLU A 168 0.00 -18.94 9.21
C GLU A 168 0.21 -17.72 10.12
N ASN A 169 1.33 -17.02 9.95
CA ASN A 169 1.52 -15.71 10.53
C ASN A 169 1.56 -14.69 9.38
N ILE A 170 0.81 -13.60 9.54
CA ILE A 170 0.70 -12.50 8.58
C ILE A 170 2.07 -11.93 8.17
N SER A 171 3.01 -11.81 9.11
CA SER A 171 4.38 -11.38 8.84
C SER A 171 5.09 -12.27 7.81
N HIS A 172 4.73 -13.55 7.70
CA HIS A 172 5.26 -14.47 6.69
C HIS A 172 4.67 -14.20 5.30
N ASN A 173 3.35 -14.02 5.21
CA ASN A 173 2.68 -13.68 3.95
C ASN A 173 3.18 -12.35 3.39
N MET A 174 3.53 -11.44 4.31
CA MET A 174 4.15 -10.18 4.00
C MET A 174 5.61 -10.34 3.54
N ALA A 175 6.44 -11.10 4.26
CA ALA A 175 7.79 -11.39 3.76
C ALA A 175 7.78 -12.04 2.36
N LEU A 176 6.82 -12.93 2.10
CA LEU A 176 6.64 -13.60 0.81
C LEU A 176 6.19 -12.64 -0.30
N SER A 177 5.27 -11.71 -0.03
CA SER A 177 4.90 -10.72 -1.04
C SER A 177 6.05 -9.78 -1.37
N LEU A 178 6.82 -9.37 -0.36
CA LEU A 178 7.98 -8.52 -0.57
C LEU A 178 9.06 -9.27 -1.35
N TYR A 179 9.28 -10.56 -1.07
CA TYR A 179 10.14 -11.42 -1.87
C TYR A 179 9.69 -11.51 -3.33
N CYS A 180 8.41 -11.81 -3.57
CA CYS A 180 7.85 -11.94 -4.93
C CYS A 180 8.00 -10.64 -5.72
N PHE A 181 7.79 -9.50 -5.07
CA PHE A 181 8.01 -8.20 -5.68
C PHE A 181 9.51 -7.92 -5.94
N LEU A 182 10.36 -8.01 -4.92
CA LEU A 182 11.78 -7.64 -5.02
C LEU A 182 12.61 -8.55 -5.92
N SER A 183 12.18 -9.81 -6.10
CA SER A 183 12.82 -10.75 -7.03
C SER A 183 12.38 -10.60 -8.49
N SER A 184 11.40 -9.75 -8.78
CA SER A 184 10.90 -9.47 -10.14
C SER A 184 10.33 -8.05 -10.27
N VAL A 185 11.02 -7.06 -9.71
CA VAL A 185 10.54 -5.67 -9.60
C VAL A 185 10.06 -5.08 -10.93
N GLU A 186 10.76 -5.38 -12.02
CA GLU A 186 10.49 -4.89 -13.38
C GLU A 186 9.37 -5.65 -14.12
N ASP A 187 8.94 -6.80 -13.62
CA ASP A 187 7.95 -7.65 -14.27
C ASP A 187 6.72 -7.83 -13.37
N PHE A 188 5.70 -7.03 -13.65
CA PHE A 188 4.42 -7.07 -12.94
C PHE A 188 3.76 -8.44 -13.01
N LYS A 189 3.73 -9.03 -14.20
CA LYS A 189 3.05 -10.30 -14.44
C LYS A 189 3.76 -11.41 -13.68
N LEU A 190 5.09 -11.47 -13.76
CA LEU A 190 5.88 -12.48 -13.08
C LEU A 190 5.76 -12.37 -11.56
N SER A 191 5.83 -11.15 -11.02
CA SER A 191 5.69 -10.91 -9.58
C SER A 191 4.35 -11.43 -9.08
N LEU A 192 3.25 -11.08 -9.77
CA LEU A 192 1.91 -11.47 -9.35
C LEU A 192 1.63 -12.97 -9.54
N LEU A 193 2.14 -13.60 -10.62
CA LEU A 193 2.00 -15.03 -10.82
C LEU A 193 2.75 -15.84 -9.74
N ARG A 194 3.92 -15.37 -9.30
CA ARG A 194 4.68 -16.00 -8.22
C ARG A 194 3.94 -15.90 -6.89
N SER A 195 3.43 -14.72 -6.55
CA SER A 195 2.67 -14.52 -5.30
C SER A 195 1.34 -15.26 -5.31
N ASN A 196 0.68 -15.38 -6.46
CA ASN A 196 -0.60 -16.08 -6.57
C ASN A 196 -0.46 -17.58 -6.26
N LYS A 197 0.59 -18.24 -6.79
CA LYS A 197 0.88 -19.65 -6.45
C LYS A 197 1.06 -19.84 -4.95
N GLN A 198 1.68 -18.87 -4.28
CA GLN A 198 1.84 -18.89 -2.83
C GLN A 198 0.51 -18.63 -2.12
N ALA A 199 -0.28 -17.66 -2.60
CA ALA A 199 -1.58 -17.31 -2.02
C ALA A 199 -2.59 -18.46 -2.04
N GLN A 200 -2.51 -19.37 -3.02
CA GLN A 200 -3.32 -20.59 -3.04
C GLN A 200 -3.03 -21.53 -1.85
N ILE A 201 -1.83 -21.44 -1.27
CA ILE A 201 -1.37 -22.28 -0.17
C ILE A 201 -1.67 -21.64 1.19
N PHE A 202 -1.58 -20.31 1.30
CA PHE A 202 -1.82 -19.58 2.57
C PHE A 202 -3.05 -18.69 2.46
N ASN A 203 -2.86 -17.42 2.06
CA ASN A 203 -3.91 -16.43 1.97
C ASN A 203 -3.70 -15.44 0.83
N CYS A 204 -4.77 -14.71 0.50
CA CYS A 204 -4.78 -13.73 -0.58
C CYS A 204 -3.87 -12.51 -0.33
N TYR A 205 -3.51 -12.18 0.92
CA TYR A 205 -2.68 -11.01 1.25
C TYR A 205 -1.34 -11.01 0.51
N CYS A 206 -0.70 -12.18 0.34
CA CYS A 206 0.55 -12.26 -0.41
C CYS A 206 0.39 -11.76 -1.85
N SER A 207 -0.68 -12.22 -2.53
CA SER A 207 -1.00 -11.82 -3.90
C SER A 207 -1.38 -10.34 -3.99
N VAL A 208 -2.23 -9.88 -3.08
CA VAL A 208 -2.72 -8.50 -3.03
C VAL A 208 -1.60 -7.50 -2.80
N LEU A 209 -0.76 -7.71 -1.78
CA LEU A 209 0.34 -6.81 -1.46
C LEU A 209 1.42 -6.79 -2.55
N THR A 210 1.69 -7.95 -3.18
CA THR A 210 2.59 -8.01 -4.34
C THR A 210 2.03 -7.19 -5.50
N GLY A 211 0.72 -7.31 -5.77
CA GLY A 211 0.02 -6.53 -6.79
C GLY A 211 0.09 -5.03 -6.52
N VAL A 212 -0.15 -4.61 -5.27
CA VAL A 212 -0.03 -3.21 -4.82
C VAL A 212 1.37 -2.66 -5.12
N MET A 213 2.43 -3.33 -4.64
CA MET A 213 3.79 -2.81 -4.79
C MET A 213 4.26 -2.84 -6.23
N SER A 214 3.96 -3.92 -6.95
CA SER A 214 4.31 -4.01 -8.36
C SER A 214 3.54 -3.02 -9.21
N GLY A 215 2.27 -2.75 -8.88
CA GLY A 215 1.44 -1.73 -9.51
C GLY A 215 1.94 -0.31 -9.20
N ALA A 216 2.39 -0.05 -7.98
CA ALA A 216 3.03 1.22 -7.62
C ALA A 216 4.33 1.45 -8.40
N TYR A 217 5.14 0.40 -8.56
CA TYR A 217 6.45 0.47 -9.22
C TYR A 217 6.34 0.54 -10.76
N ASN A 218 5.56 -0.37 -11.35
CA ASN A 218 5.42 -0.51 -12.81
C ASN A 218 4.28 0.32 -13.40
N SER A 219 3.46 0.96 -12.54
CA SER A 219 2.24 1.68 -12.89
C SER A 219 1.18 0.82 -13.59
N VAL A 220 0.04 1.43 -13.92
CA VAL A 220 -0.97 0.80 -14.77
C VAL A 220 -0.42 0.40 -16.15
N GLU A 221 0.65 1.04 -16.63
CA GLU A 221 1.26 0.71 -17.93
C GLU A 221 1.96 -0.66 -17.93
N GLY A 222 2.49 -1.08 -16.78
CA GLY A 222 3.10 -2.41 -16.64
C GLY A 222 2.12 -3.57 -16.55
N ILE A 223 0.81 -3.28 -16.42
CA ILE A 223 -0.22 -4.31 -16.27
C ILE A 223 -0.61 -4.86 -17.66
N PRO A 224 -0.57 -6.20 -17.86
CA PRO A 224 -0.99 -6.82 -19.13
C PRO A 224 -2.41 -6.44 -19.56
N VAL A 225 -2.60 -6.17 -20.84
CA VAL A 225 -3.89 -5.74 -21.40
C VAL A 225 -5.00 -6.76 -21.14
N ASN A 226 -4.71 -8.05 -21.31
CA ASN A 226 -5.67 -9.12 -21.05
C ASN A 226 -6.14 -9.16 -19.57
N TRP A 227 -5.31 -8.69 -18.63
CA TRP A 227 -5.68 -8.60 -17.22
C TRP A 227 -6.52 -7.35 -16.91
N LYS A 228 -6.29 -6.23 -17.60
CA LYS A 228 -7.19 -5.06 -17.54
C LYS A 228 -8.60 -5.40 -18.07
N ILE A 229 -8.66 -6.17 -19.16
CA ILE A 229 -9.93 -6.69 -19.70
C ILE A 229 -10.60 -7.62 -18.68
N LEU A 230 -9.84 -8.53 -18.07
CA LEU A 230 -10.37 -9.41 -17.02
C LEU A 230 -10.99 -8.62 -15.86
N LEU A 231 -10.32 -7.58 -15.35
CA LEU A 231 -10.86 -6.72 -14.31
C LEU A 231 -12.18 -6.05 -14.75
N SER A 232 -12.21 -5.52 -15.97
CA SER A 232 -13.40 -4.87 -16.53
C SER A 232 -14.61 -5.81 -16.58
N LEU A 233 -14.37 -7.09 -16.89
CA LEU A 233 -15.40 -8.13 -16.94
C LEU A 233 -15.84 -8.59 -15.54
N LYS A 234 -14.90 -8.75 -14.60
CA LYS A 234 -15.19 -9.24 -13.24
C LYS A 234 -15.90 -8.22 -12.37
N LEU A 235 -15.43 -6.97 -12.39
CA LEU A 235 -15.98 -5.89 -11.57
C LEU A 235 -17.18 -5.21 -12.23
N GLY A 236 -17.27 -5.29 -13.56
CA GLY A 236 -18.15 -4.45 -14.36
C GLY A 236 -17.52 -3.09 -14.66
N MET A 237 -17.82 -2.54 -15.83
CA MET A 237 -17.23 -1.28 -16.33
C MET A 237 -17.50 -0.09 -15.39
N GLY A 238 -18.67 -0.05 -14.75
CA GLY A 238 -19.04 1.02 -13.80
C GLY A 238 -18.16 1.05 -12.55
N ASN A 239 -17.87 -0.11 -11.95
CA ASN A 239 -17.03 -0.19 -10.76
C ASN A 239 -15.57 0.14 -11.08
N LEU A 240 -15.07 -0.27 -12.24
CA LEU A 240 -13.71 0.10 -12.67
C LEU A 240 -13.57 1.62 -12.89
N SER A 241 -14.59 2.26 -13.50
CA SER A 241 -14.64 3.71 -13.66
C SER A 241 -14.67 4.45 -12.31
N GLN A 242 -15.38 3.92 -11.31
CA GLN A 242 -15.39 4.50 -9.97
C GLN A 242 -14.01 4.46 -9.30
N ILE A 243 -13.26 3.36 -9.49
CA ILE A 243 -11.89 3.24 -8.99
C ILE A 243 -10.97 4.23 -9.71
N GLU A 244 -11.12 4.38 -11.03
CA GLU A 244 -10.37 5.39 -11.77
C GLU A 244 -10.64 6.82 -11.27
N GLU A 245 -11.91 7.15 -11.05
CA GLU A 245 -12.31 8.46 -10.51
C GLU A 245 -11.75 8.67 -9.09
N LEU A 246 -11.84 7.66 -8.23
CA LEU A 246 -11.28 7.68 -6.87
C LEU A 246 -9.78 7.99 -6.90
N THR A 247 -9.02 7.28 -7.76
CA THR A 247 -7.57 7.50 -7.88
C THR A 247 -7.22 8.88 -8.41
N ASP A 248 -7.99 9.39 -9.37
CA ASP A 248 -7.81 10.74 -9.90
C ASP A 248 -8.10 11.79 -8.82
N ASN A 249 -9.14 11.58 -8.00
CA ASN A 249 -9.51 12.48 -6.91
C ASN A 249 -8.47 12.48 -5.78
N LEU A 250 -7.90 11.32 -5.42
CA LEU A 250 -6.77 11.26 -4.47
C LEU A 250 -5.57 12.08 -4.94
N VAL A 251 -5.20 11.95 -6.22
CA VAL A 251 -4.05 12.68 -6.79
C VAL A 251 -4.35 14.17 -6.91
N ARG A 252 -5.56 14.55 -7.29
CA ARG A 252 -6.00 15.96 -7.26
C ARG A 252 -5.96 16.51 -5.85
N LEU A 253 -6.37 15.73 -4.85
CA LEU A 253 -6.39 16.17 -3.46
C LEU A 253 -4.97 16.41 -2.96
N TRP A 254 -4.08 15.45 -3.17
CA TRP A 254 -2.66 15.59 -2.82
C TRP A 254 -2.00 16.79 -3.52
N SER A 255 -2.29 17.02 -4.81
CA SER A 255 -1.74 18.16 -5.55
C SER A 255 -2.37 19.52 -5.22
N GLY A 256 -3.37 19.55 -4.31
CA GLY A 256 -4.13 20.77 -3.98
C GLY A 256 -5.08 21.24 -5.09
N ALA A 257 -5.23 20.48 -6.18
CA ALA A 257 -6.13 20.77 -7.29
C ALA A 257 -7.58 20.32 -7.04
N TYR A 258 -7.82 19.58 -5.95
CA TYR A 258 -9.17 19.15 -5.58
C TYR A 258 -9.86 20.23 -4.75
N ASN A 259 -11.00 20.71 -5.25
CA ASN A 259 -11.89 21.55 -4.48
C ASN A 259 -12.62 20.69 -3.46
N VAL A 260 -12.01 20.45 -2.30
CA VAL A 260 -12.77 20.03 -1.13
C VAL A 260 -13.78 21.17 -0.90
N ASN A 261 -15.08 20.85 -0.72
CA ASN A 261 -16.04 21.81 -0.20
C ASN A 261 -15.69 22.09 1.27
N ILE A 262 -14.55 22.74 1.48
CA ILE A 262 -14.13 23.25 2.77
C ILE A 262 -15.16 24.32 3.07
N LYS A 263 -16.09 24.03 3.97
CA LYS A 263 -16.78 25.09 4.71
C LYS A 263 -15.67 25.80 5.49
N LEU A 264 -15.01 26.74 4.82
CA LEU A 264 -14.09 27.66 5.44
C LEU A 264 -14.88 28.33 6.55
N ALA A 265 -14.60 27.95 7.79
CA ALA A 265 -14.86 28.86 8.89
C ALA A 265 -14.16 30.17 8.50
N PRO A 266 -14.84 31.33 8.61
CA PRO A 266 -14.33 32.60 8.09
C PRO A 266 -13.16 33.07 8.96
N HIS A 267 -11.98 32.49 8.78
CA HIS A 267 -10.77 32.85 9.51
C HIS A 267 -9.58 32.88 8.55
N SER A 268 -9.30 34.12 8.14
CA SER A 268 -8.00 34.69 7.76
C SER A 268 -7.19 34.01 6.65
N ILE A 269 -7.24 34.63 5.48
CA ILE A 269 -6.18 34.54 4.47
C ILE A 269 -4.90 35.10 5.13
N PHE A 270 -3.97 34.23 5.53
CA PHE A 270 -2.62 34.67 5.90
C PHE A 270 -1.81 34.86 4.63
N ALA A 271 -1.77 36.10 4.12
CA ALA A 271 -0.64 36.53 3.32
C ALA A 271 0.59 36.56 4.23
N ALA A 272 1.66 35.85 3.86
CA ALA A 272 2.94 35.99 4.54
C ALA A 272 3.38 37.47 4.43
N PRO A 273 3.66 38.16 5.55
CA PRO A 273 4.15 39.53 5.49
C PRO A 273 5.55 39.52 4.85
N HIS A 274 5.74 40.40 3.85
CA HIS A 274 7.03 40.76 3.20
C HIS A 274 7.54 39.95 1.99
N LEU A 275 6.73 39.17 1.28
CA LEU A 275 7.11 38.59 -0.02
C LEU A 275 6.29 39.16 -1.19
N ILE A 276 6.59 40.41 -1.56
CA ILE A 276 6.33 40.90 -2.92
C ILE A 276 7.64 40.72 -3.70
N ARG A 277 7.67 39.81 -4.67
CA ARG A 277 8.74 39.79 -5.68
C ARG A 277 8.31 40.65 -6.86
N PRO A 278 9.07 41.69 -7.24
CA PRO A 278 8.81 42.46 -8.45
C PRO A 278 9.45 41.80 -9.67
N ARG A 279 8.67 41.63 -10.74
CA ARG A 279 8.78 42.39 -11.99
C ARG A 279 7.56 42.13 -12.86
#